data_AF-A0A1Q4W0C9-F1
#
_entry.id   AF-A0A1Q4W0C9-F1
#
_cell.length_a   1.000
_cell.length_b   1.000
_cell.length_c   1.000
_cell.angle_alpha   90.00
_cell.angle_beta   90.00
_cell.angle_gamma   90.00
#
_symmetry.space_group_name_H-M   'P 1'
#
loop_
_entity.id
_entity.type
_entity.pdbx_description
1 polymer ?
#
loop_
_entity_poly.entity_id
_entity_poly.type
_entity_poly.pdbx_seq_one_letter_code
_entity_poly.pdbx_strand_id
1 'polypeptide(L)'
;MELSFVDAYTIWSHVPYPPHSTTPELGKLRADLAIAHEHTTGAVVFMRTGAFRPSGADVLTELDEIITQAGVLCGEYAGEDLVVAREIHAYATLLAIVYRGFLEAGESV
;
A
#
# COMPACT_ATOMS: atom_id res chain seq x y z
N MET A 1 13.25 -8.31 11.27
CA MET A 1 14.00 -7.17 10.71
C MET A 1 12.95 -6.26 10.12
N GLU A 2 12.68 -5.13 10.75
CA GLU A 2 11.73 -4.16 10.17
C GLU A 2 12.42 -3.46 8.99
N LEU A 3 11.68 -3.28 7.89
CA LEU A 3 12.16 -2.51 6.75
C LEU A 3 12.22 -1.03 7.15
N SER A 4 13.36 -0.39 6.93
CA SER A 4 13.44 1.07 7.10
C SER A 4 12.58 1.79 6.05
N PHE A 5 12.21 3.04 6.31
CA PHE A 5 11.47 3.87 5.33
C PHE A 5 12.19 3.93 3.97
N VAL A 6 13.51 4.14 3.96
CA VAL A 6 14.30 4.26 2.72
C VAL A 6 14.33 2.95 1.94
N ASP A 7 14.48 1.82 2.64
CA ASP A 7 14.46 0.50 2.02
C ASP A 7 13.06 0.20 1.45
N ALA A 8 12.01 0.45 2.23
CA ALA A 8 10.63 0.26 1.82
C ALA A 8 10.28 1.10 0.59
N TYR A 9 10.66 2.39 0.58
CA TYR A 9 10.45 3.27 -0.56
C TYR A 9 11.21 2.80 -1.81
N THR A 10 12.46 2.36 -1.64
CA THR A 10 13.29 1.85 -2.74
C THR A 10 12.69 0.59 -3.35
N ILE A 11 12.22 -0.35 -2.51
CA ILE A 11 11.52 -1.55 -2.98
C ILE A 11 10.23 -1.17 -3.69
N TRP A 12 9.39 -0.35 -3.05
CA TRP A 12 8.08 0.04 -3.58
C TRP A 12 8.18 0.71 -4.95
N SER A 13 9.18 1.56 -5.16
CA SER A 13 9.40 2.25 -6.44
C SER A 13 9.76 1.32 -7.62
N HIS A 14 10.10 0.05 -7.35
CA HIS A 14 10.46 -0.95 -8.37
C HIS A 14 9.51 -2.16 -8.42
N VAL A 15 8.60 -2.30 -7.45
CA VAL A 15 7.65 -3.41 -7.41
C VAL A 15 6.41 -3.05 -8.26
N PRO A 16 6.00 -3.92 -9.20
CA PRO A 16 4.78 -3.69 -9.97
C PRO A 16 3.54 -3.69 -9.07
N TYR A 17 2.53 -2.92 -9.45
CA TYR A 17 1.23 -2.96 -8.80
C TYR A 17 0.60 -4.36 -8.92
N PRO A 18 -0.14 -4.87 -7.91
CA PRO A 18 -0.70 -6.22 -7.94
C PRO A 18 -1.54 -6.51 -9.20
N PRO A 19 -1.49 -7.75 -9.72
CA PRO A 19 -2.20 -8.17 -10.92
C PRO A 19 -3.71 -8.16 -10.70
N HIS A 20 -4.46 -8.19 -11.80
CA HIS A 20 -5.90 -8.36 -11.75
C HIS A 20 -6.26 -9.82 -11.35
N SER A 21 -7.39 -9.98 -10.68
CA SER A 21 -8.04 -11.29 -10.49
C SER A 21 -9.45 -11.24 -11.08
N THR A 22 -9.95 -12.41 -11.50
CA THR A 22 -11.34 -12.61 -11.90
C THR A 22 -12.29 -12.73 -10.72
N THR A 23 -11.76 -12.91 -9.52
CA THR A 23 -12.52 -13.06 -8.28
C THR A 23 -12.96 -11.69 -7.78
N PRO A 24 -14.28 -11.44 -7.62
CA PRO A 24 -14.82 -10.11 -7.31
C PRO A 24 -14.22 -9.48 -6.05
N GLU A 25 -13.98 -10.27 -5.01
CA GLU A 25 -13.44 -9.84 -3.72
C GLU A 25 -12.01 -9.30 -3.89
N LEU A 26 -11.16 -10.01 -4.62
CA LEU A 26 -9.80 -9.56 -4.95
C LEU A 26 -9.81 -8.36 -5.89
N GLY A 27 -10.74 -8.33 -6.84
CA GLY A 27 -10.94 -7.20 -7.74
C GLY A 27 -11.28 -5.92 -6.99
N LYS A 28 -12.20 -6.01 -6.01
CA LYS A 28 -12.56 -4.89 -5.13
C LYS A 28 -11.38 -4.46 -4.28
N LEU A 29 -10.71 -5.40 -3.61
CA LEU A 29 -9.59 -5.09 -2.71
C LEU A 29 -8.42 -4.42 -3.45
N ARG A 30 -8.17 -4.85 -4.69
CA ARG A 30 -7.20 -4.21 -5.58
C ARG A 30 -7.62 -2.79 -5.99
N ALA A 31 -8.90 -2.53 -6.15
CA ALA A 31 -9.40 -1.19 -6.46
C ALA A 31 -9.28 -0.25 -5.25
N ASP A 32 -9.60 -0.74 -4.05
CA ASP A 32 -9.43 0.01 -2.80
C ASP A 32 -7.94 0.34 -2.58
N LEU A 33 -7.04 -0.61 -2.82
CA LEU A 33 -5.59 -0.38 -2.78
C LEU A 33 -5.10 0.67 -3.79
N ALA A 34 -5.81 0.88 -4.90
CA ALA A 34 -5.39 1.84 -5.91
C ALA A 34 -5.55 3.28 -5.41
N ILE A 35 -6.55 3.52 -4.57
CA ILE A 35 -6.81 4.82 -3.93
C ILE A 35 -5.66 5.16 -2.97
N ALA A 36 -5.30 4.23 -2.09
CA ALA A 36 -4.17 4.40 -1.18
C ALA A 36 -2.84 4.57 -1.92
N HIS A 37 -2.64 3.85 -3.03
CA HIS A 37 -1.48 3.99 -3.90
C HIS A 37 -1.39 5.39 -4.51
N GLU A 38 -2.51 5.94 -5.01
CA GLU A 38 -2.57 7.29 -5.56
C GLU A 38 -2.18 8.34 -4.51
N HIS A 39 -2.72 8.25 -3.29
CA HIS A 39 -2.35 9.15 -2.21
C HIS A 39 -0.86 9.07 -1.87
N THR A 40 -0.27 7.87 -1.87
CA THR A 40 1.15 7.67 -1.57
C THR A 40 2.04 8.20 -2.69
N THR A 41 1.68 8.02 -3.97
CA THR A 41 2.42 8.62 -5.09
C THR A 41 2.33 10.15 -5.08
N GLY A 42 1.18 10.72 -4.70
CA GLY A 42 1.04 12.16 -4.47
C GLY A 42 1.99 12.69 -3.40
N ALA A 43 2.12 11.98 -2.28
CA ALA A 43 3.06 12.32 -1.21
C ALA A 43 4.53 12.43 -1.70
N VAL A 44 4.96 11.55 -2.61
CA VAL A 44 6.29 11.62 -3.24
C VAL A 44 6.52 12.96 -3.95
N VAL A 45 5.51 13.43 -4.70
CA VAL A 45 5.60 14.70 -5.44
C VAL A 45 5.71 15.87 -4.47
N PHE A 46 4.92 15.87 -3.40
CA PHE A 46 4.97 16.92 -2.38
C PHE A 46 6.28 16.97 -1.61
N MET A 47 6.86 15.81 -1.29
CA MET A 47 8.18 15.72 -0.68
C MET A 47 9.28 16.29 -1.59
N ARG A 48 9.19 16.06 -2.91
CA ARG A 48 10.12 16.62 -3.89
C ARG A 48 10.03 18.15 -4.03
N THR A 49 8.85 18.72 -3.80
CA THR A 49 8.62 20.18 -3.90
C THR A 49 8.76 20.91 -2.57
N GLY A 50 9.04 20.18 -1.47
CA GLY A 50 9.22 20.74 -0.13
C GLY A 50 7.93 21.24 0.53
N ALA A 51 6.77 20.88 -0.01
CA ALA A 51 5.46 21.29 0.48
C ALA A 51 4.62 20.05 0.79
N PHE A 52 4.99 19.31 1.83
CA PHE A 52 4.21 18.15 2.27
C PHE A 52 2.81 18.58 2.69
N ARG A 53 1.80 17.99 2.07
CA ARG A 53 0.43 18.03 2.54
C ARG A 53 -0.05 16.59 2.65
N PRO A 54 -0.26 16.08 3.87
CA PRO A 54 -0.84 14.76 4.03
C PRO A 54 -2.21 14.72 3.34
N SER A 55 -2.62 13.53 2.92
CA SER A 55 -3.98 13.35 2.42
C SER A 55 -4.95 13.71 3.53
N GLY A 56 -6.09 14.32 3.18
CA GLY A 56 -7.20 14.45 4.12
C GLY A 56 -7.89 13.11 4.42
N ALA A 57 -7.61 12.08 3.62
CA ALA A 57 -8.07 10.71 3.85
C ALA A 57 -7.15 9.98 4.85
N ASP A 58 -7.73 9.09 5.65
CA ASP A 58 -6.99 8.25 6.59
C ASP A 58 -6.40 7.02 5.87
N VAL A 59 -5.37 7.29 5.06
CA VAL A 59 -4.70 6.30 4.20
C VAL A 59 -4.13 5.14 5.01
N LEU A 60 -3.68 5.36 6.25
CA LEU A 60 -3.15 4.29 7.09
C LEU A 60 -4.26 3.33 7.53
N THR A 61 -5.41 3.86 7.96
CA THR A 61 -6.56 3.03 8.30
C THR A 61 -7.07 2.24 7.09
N GLU A 62 -7.16 2.88 5.91
CA GLU A 62 -7.53 2.19 4.67
C GLU A 62 -6.56 1.03 4.35
N LEU A 63 -5.26 1.25 4.51
CA LEU A 63 -4.26 0.20 4.28
C LEU A 63 -4.35 -0.94 5.29
N ASP A 64 -4.59 -0.66 6.57
CA ASP A 64 -4.77 -1.69 7.60
C ASP A 64 -6.01 -2.56 7.35
N GLU A 65 -7.10 -1.96 6.86
CA GLU A 65 -8.29 -2.69 6.42
C GLU A 65 -7.98 -3.62 5.24
N ILE A 66 -7.24 -3.11 4.24
CA ILE A 66 -6.84 -3.89 3.07
C ILE A 66 -5.94 -5.06 3.46
N ILE A 67 -4.94 -4.82 4.30
CA ILE A 67 -4.00 -5.84 4.81
C ILE A 67 -4.79 -6.95 5.53
N THR A 68 -5.71 -6.56 6.40
CA THR A 68 -6.54 -7.48 7.17
C THR A 68 -7.40 -8.35 6.24
N GLN A 69 -8.11 -7.73 5.30
CA GLN A 69 -8.97 -8.45 4.35
C GLN A 69 -8.15 -9.37 3.43
N ALA A 70 -7.02 -8.90 2.90
CA ALA A 70 -6.12 -9.72 2.08
C ALA A 70 -5.58 -10.93 2.87
N GLY A 71 -5.28 -10.74 4.16
CA GLY A 71 -4.83 -11.80 5.06
C GLY A 71 -5.89 -12.88 5.28
N VAL A 72 -7.17 -12.49 5.41
CA VAL A 72 -8.30 -13.43 5.46
C VAL A 72 -8.39 -14.23 4.16
N LEU A 73 -8.37 -13.55 3.01
CA LEU A 73 -8.45 -14.22 1.69
C LEU A 73 -7.26 -15.15 1.44
N CYS A 74 -6.08 -14.84 1.97
CA CYS A 74 -4.92 -15.75 1.94
C CYS A 74 -5.16 -17.06 2.70
N GLY A 75 -6.04 -17.07 3.70
CA GLY A 75 -6.44 -18.28 4.42
C GLY A 75 -7.55 -19.07 3.72
N GLU A 76 -8.33 -18.43 2.85
CA GLU A 76 -9.51 -19.01 2.20
C GLU A 76 -9.23 -19.52 0.78
N TYR A 77 -8.35 -18.85 0.04
CA TYR A 77 -8.08 -19.14 -1.37
C TYR A 77 -6.88 -20.07 -1.59
N ALA A 78 -6.85 -20.67 -2.79
CA ALA A 78 -5.76 -21.53 -3.26
C ALA A 78 -5.41 -21.21 -4.73
N GLY A 79 -4.28 -21.72 -5.20
CA GLY A 79 -3.86 -21.54 -6.59
C GLY A 79 -3.54 -20.08 -6.93
N GLU A 80 -3.97 -19.62 -8.10
CA GLU A 80 -3.69 -18.27 -8.60
C GLU A 80 -4.29 -17.18 -7.71
N ASP A 81 -5.51 -17.36 -7.18
CA ASP A 81 -6.15 -16.37 -6.32
C ASP A 81 -5.41 -16.18 -4.99
N LEU A 82 -4.80 -17.25 -4.45
CA LEU A 82 -3.92 -17.12 -3.28
C LEU A 82 -2.67 -16.30 -3.59
N VAL A 83 -2.10 -16.44 -4.79
CA VAL A 83 -0.95 -15.64 -5.22
C VAL A 83 -1.35 -14.17 -5.29
N VAL A 84 -2.48 -13.85 -5.92
CA VAL A 84 -2.97 -12.47 -5.99
C VAL A 84 -3.27 -11.90 -4.61
N ALA A 85 -3.91 -12.65 -3.71
CA ALA A 85 -4.19 -12.21 -2.35
C ALA A 85 -2.89 -11.87 -1.58
N ARG A 86 -1.84 -12.70 -1.74
CA ARG A 86 -0.52 -12.47 -1.13
C ARG A 86 0.17 -11.24 -1.70
N GLU A 87 0.06 -11.01 -3.01
CA GLU A 87 0.65 -9.84 -3.65
C GLU A 87 -0.05 -8.55 -3.22
N ILE A 88 -1.39 -8.55 -3.10
CA ILE A 88 -2.15 -7.43 -2.53
C ILE A 88 -1.71 -7.18 -1.08
N HIS A 89 -1.66 -8.23 -0.25
CA HIS A 89 -1.24 -8.12 1.16
C HIS A 89 0.17 -7.52 1.28
N ALA A 90 1.13 -8.08 0.54
CA ALA A 90 2.52 -7.63 0.57
C ALA A 90 2.67 -6.19 0.09
N TYR A 91 1.98 -5.83 -1.00
CA TYR A 91 2.01 -4.48 -1.53
C TYR A 91 1.39 -3.46 -0.57
N ALA A 92 0.23 -3.76 0.01
CA ALA A 92 -0.42 -2.89 0.99
C ALA A 92 0.43 -2.70 2.26
N THR A 93 1.05 -3.77 2.75
CA THR A 93 1.99 -3.71 3.89
C THR A 93 3.17 -2.80 3.59
N LEU A 94 3.77 -2.96 2.40
CA LEU A 94 4.88 -2.13 1.96
C LEU A 94 4.47 -0.66 1.85
N LEU A 95 3.28 -0.40 1.31
CA LEU A 95 2.75 0.94 1.13
C LEU A 95 2.47 1.62 2.47
N ALA A 96 2.00 0.89 3.48
CA ALA A 96 1.77 1.41 4.83
C ALA A 96 3.07 1.88 5.50
N ILE A 97 4.16 1.11 5.34
CA ILE A 97 5.49 1.49 5.84
C ILE A 97 5.97 2.77 5.15
N VAL A 98 5.83 2.84 3.83
CA VAL A 98 6.22 4.02 3.03
C VAL A 98 5.42 5.25 3.44
N TYR A 99 4.10 5.14 3.53
CA TYR A 99 3.22 6.26 3.85
C TYR A 99 3.47 6.78 5.27
N ARG A 100 3.65 5.88 6.25
CA ARG A 100 4.03 6.27 7.62
C ARG A 100 5.34 7.05 7.63
N GLY A 101 6.35 6.58 6.89
CA GLY A 101 7.63 7.31 6.79
C GLY A 101 7.50 8.69 6.14
N PHE A 102 6.56 8.89 5.21
CA PHE A 102 6.25 10.23 4.69
C PHE A 102 5.62 11.14 5.74
N LEU A 103 4.67 10.62 6.54
CA LEU A 103 4.05 11.39 7.61
C LEU A 103 5.08 11.82 8.66
N GLU A 104 5.92 10.90 9.13
CA GLU A 104 6.98 11.17 10.11
C GLU A 104 8.00 12.20 9.59
N ALA A 105 8.39 12.08 8.31
CA ALA A 105 9.28 13.04 7.67
C ALA A 105 8.63 14.43 7.51
N GLY A 106 7.32 14.48 7.27
CA GLY A 106 6.55 15.73 7.13
C GLY A 106 6.28 16.44 8.46
N GLU A 107 6.12 15.72 9.57
CA GLU A 107 5.97 16.29 10.92
C GLU A 107 7.26 16.90 11.47
N SER A 108 8.41 16.52 10.90
CA SER A 108 9.73 16.99 11.30
C SER A 108 10.15 18.33 10.66
N VAL A 109 9.29 18.94 9.83
CA VAL A 109 9.57 20.16 9.03
C VAL A 109 8.85 21.38 9.58
#